data_AF-A0A931GGF1-F1
#
_entry.id   AF-A0A931GGF1-F1
#
_cell.length_a   1.000
_cell.length_b   1.000
_cell.length_c   1.000
_cell.angle_alpha   90.00
_cell.angle_beta   90.00
_cell.angle_gamma   90.00
#
_symmetry.space_group_name_H-M   'P 1'
#
loop_
_entity.id
_entity.type
_entity.pdbx_description
1 polymer ?
#
loop_
_entity_poly.entity_id
_entity_poly.type
_entity_poly.pdbx_seq_one_letter_code
_entity_poly.pdbx_strand_id
1 'polypeptide(L)'
;MSDASGKAVVTVGKGDAAVDVVVSELTVAQMRQVILNNPWPGEEAAPEDLVHYQLDNYLFDDCRLCDLSVMACLNKETLDRLTGSDLRKILAKAKELNPDFFAAMGRMAAVRKSS
;
A
#
# COMPACT_ATOMS: atom_id res chain seq x y z
N MET A 1 11.30 -3.17 -20.06
CA MET A 1 10.51 -2.15 -19.32
C MET A 1 11.49 -1.44 -18.40
N SER A 2 11.52 -0.11 -18.42
CA SER A 2 12.62 0.69 -17.88
C SER A 2 12.67 0.59 -16.34
N ASP A 3 13.83 0.18 -15.83
CA ASP A 3 14.20 0.01 -14.42
C ASP A 3 14.50 1.36 -13.74
N ALA A 4 13.79 2.43 -14.13
CA ALA A 4 14.10 3.82 -13.81
C ALA A 4 13.35 4.36 -12.58
N SER A 5 12.64 3.51 -11.83
CA SER A 5 12.01 3.94 -10.58
C SER A 5 12.93 3.70 -9.39
N GLY A 6 13.08 4.70 -8.51
CA GLY A 6 13.85 4.57 -7.28
C GLY A 6 13.36 3.40 -6.43
N LYS A 7 14.29 2.68 -5.78
CA LYS A 7 13.96 1.58 -4.86
C LYS A 7 14.70 1.79 -3.54
N ALA A 8 14.05 1.42 -2.45
CA ALA A 8 14.65 1.39 -1.13
C ALA A 8 14.29 0.08 -0.41
N VAL A 9 15.20 -0.43 0.40
CA VAL A 9 14.95 -1.60 1.24
C VAL A 9 14.62 -1.14 2.66
N VAL A 10 13.57 -1.72 3.23
CA VAL A 10 13.15 -1.51 4.63
C VAL A 10 13.17 -2.86 5.33
N THR A 11 14.09 -3.05 6.26
CA THR A 11 14.10 -4.23 7.12
C THR A 11 13.05 -4.07 8.23
N VAL A 12 12.12 -5.01 8.32
CA VAL A 12 11.06 -5.06 9.33
C VAL A 12 11.11 -6.35 10.13
N GLY A 13 10.44 -6.42 11.28
CA GLY A 13 10.56 -7.54 12.21
C GLY A 13 11.78 -7.45 13.14
N LYS A 14 12.08 -8.54 13.85
CA LYS A 14 13.19 -8.66 14.81
C LYS A 14 13.78 -10.07 14.80
N GLY A 15 15.09 -10.17 15.02
CA GLY A 15 15.80 -11.45 15.10
C GLY A 15 15.65 -12.25 13.80
N ASP A 16 15.45 -13.57 13.93
CA ASP A 16 15.32 -14.48 12.79
C ASP A 16 14.04 -14.27 11.97
N ALA A 17 13.09 -13.47 12.48
CA ALA A 17 11.88 -13.08 11.76
C ALA A 17 12.03 -11.76 11.00
N ALA A 18 13.23 -11.18 10.96
CA ALA A 18 13.48 -9.97 10.19
C ALA A 18 13.40 -10.26 8.68
N VAL A 19 12.71 -9.39 7.94
CA VAL A 19 12.56 -9.51 6.49
C VAL A 19 12.81 -8.16 5.83
N ASP A 20 13.49 -8.21 4.68
CA ASP A 20 13.75 -7.06 3.83
C ASP A 20 12.58 -6.84 2.87
N VAL A 21 11.94 -5.67 2.98
CA VAL A 21 10.84 -5.26 2.11
C VAL A 21 11.36 -4.23 1.11
N VAL A 22 11.17 -4.49 -0.18
CA VAL A 22 11.56 -3.56 -1.24
C VAL A 22 10.41 -2.60 -1.52
N VAL A 23 10.63 -1.32 -1.25
CA VAL A 23 9.69 -0.25 -1.60
C VAL A 23 10.16 0.42 -2.87
N SER A 24 9.26 0.53 -3.84
CA SER A 24 9.54 1.12 -5.15
C SER A 24 8.79 2.45 -5.30
N GLU A 25 9.46 3.40 -5.95
CA GLU A 25 8.81 4.54 -6.58
C GLU A 25 7.94 4.03 -7.74
N LEU A 26 6.79 4.66 -7.90
CA LEU A 26 5.83 4.40 -8.95
C LEU A 26 6.07 5.39 -10.09
N THR A 27 6.13 4.89 -11.32
CA THR A 27 5.94 5.74 -12.49
C THR A 27 4.53 6.35 -12.49
N VAL A 28 4.33 7.45 -13.21
CA VAL A 28 2.99 8.07 -13.35
C VAL A 28 1.93 7.08 -13.87
N ALA A 29 2.33 6.16 -14.76
CA ALA A 29 1.44 5.11 -15.25
C ALA A 29 1.03 4.15 -14.13
N GLN A 30 1.98 3.68 -13.33
CA GLN A 30 1.71 2.80 -12.18
C GLN A 30 0.89 3.51 -11.10
N MET A 31 1.17 4.79 -10.79
CA MET A 31 0.35 5.57 -9.85
C MET A 31 -1.11 5.59 -10.29
N ARG A 32 -1.39 5.88 -11.57
CA ARG A 32 -2.77 5.85 -12.11
C ARG A 32 -3.40 4.48 -11.97
N GLN A 33 -2.65 3.42 -12.27
CA GLN A 33 -3.14 2.05 -12.12
C GLN A 33 -3.49 1.74 -10.66
N VAL A 34 -2.64 2.09 -9.69
CA VAL A 34 -2.91 1.89 -8.27
C VAL A 34 -4.16 2.67 -7.82
N ILE A 35 -4.26 3.96 -8.18
CA ILE A 35 -5.41 4.81 -7.82
C ILE A 35 -6.72 4.26 -8.39
N LEU A 36 -6.71 3.80 -9.64
CA LEU A 36 -7.91 3.26 -10.30
C LEU A 36 -8.24 1.84 -9.85
N ASN A 37 -7.23 1.05 -9.50
CA ASN A 37 -7.43 -0.31 -9.06
C ASN A 37 -7.93 -0.30 -7.62
N ASN A 38 -9.20 -0.66 -7.45
CA ASN A 38 -9.70 -1.11 -6.17
C ASN A 38 -9.97 -2.61 -6.30
N PRO A 39 -9.08 -3.48 -5.79
CA PRO A 39 -9.28 -4.93 -5.92
C PRO A 39 -10.46 -5.35 -5.05
N TRP A 40 -11.68 -5.10 -5.53
CA TRP A 40 -12.90 -5.65 -4.98
C TRP A 40 -12.81 -7.18 -5.11
N PRO A 41 -13.03 -7.94 -4.03
CA PRO A 41 -12.84 -9.39 -4.04
C PRO A 41 -13.90 -10.14 -4.88
N GLY A 42 -14.90 -9.42 -5.43
CA GLY A 42 -15.94 -9.97 -6.30
C GLY A 42 -17.24 -10.23 -5.55
N GLU A 43 -18.32 -10.45 -6.29
CA GLU A 43 -19.63 -10.83 -5.72
C GLU A 43 -19.61 -12.24 -5.12
N GLU A 44 -18.69 -13.09 -5.57
CA GLU A 44 -18.51 -14.47 -5.10
C GLU A 44 -17.50 -14.60 -3.95
N ALA A 45 -16.99 -13.47 -3.43
CA ALA A 45 -16.04 -13.47 -2.32
C ALA A 45 -16.66 -14.10 -1.07
N ALA A 46 -15.85 -14.88 -0.33
CA ALA A 46 -16.28 -15.36 0.97
C ALA A 46 -16.58 -14.16 1.89
N PRO A 47 -17.57 -14.26 2.80
CA PRO A 47 -17.91 -13.17 3.72
C PRO A 47 -16.70 -12.65 4.53
N GLU A 48 -15.77 -13.54 4.88
CA GLU A 48 -14.53 -13.19 5.58
C GLU A 48 -13.59 -12.32 4.73
N ASP A 49 -13.42 -12.63 3.44
CA ASP A 49 -12.60 -11.83 2.53
C ASP A 49 -13.19 -10.43 2.32
N LEU A 50 -14.52 -10.30 2.31
CA LEU A 50 -15.21 -9.01 2.24
C LEU A 50 -14.93 -8.17 3.49
N VAL A 51 -14.96 -8.78 4.68
CA VAL A 51 -14.65 -8.09 5.95
C VAL A 51 -13.20 -7.65 5.98
N HIS A 52 -12.26 -8.52 5.61
CA HIS A 52 -10.83 -8.16 5.54
C HIS A 52 -10.60 -7.02 4.56
N TYR A 53 -11.15 -7.10 3.36
CA TYR A 53 -11.08 -6.04 2.37
C TYR A 53 -11.62 -4.70 2.89
N GLN A 54 -12.74 -4.71 3.63
CA GLN A 54 -13.28 -3.50 4.24
C GLN A 54 -12.34 -2.93 5.30
N LEU A 55 -11.83 -3.75 6.21
CA LEU A 55 -10.91 -3.32 7.26
C LEU A 55 -9.61 -2.74 6.69
N ASP A 56 -9.06 -3.38 5.66
CA ASP A 56 -7.85 -2.96 4.96
C ASP A 56 -7.95 -1.57 4.32
N ASN A 57 -9.16 -1.17 3.92
CA ASN A 57 -9.44 0.16 3.38
C ASN A 57 -9.45 1.27 4.43
N TYR A 58 -9.53 0.92 5.72
CA TYR A 58 -9.59 1.88 6.84
C TYR A 58 -8.33 1.89 7.70
N LEU A 59 -7.31 1.10 7.35
CA LEU A 59 -6.12 0.96 8.19
C LEU A 59 -5.22 2.20 8.20
N PHE A 60 -5.19 2.96 7.11
CA PHE A 60 -4.42 4.21 6.99
C PHE A 60 -5.28 5.34 6.44
N ASP A 61 -4.95 6.57 6.83
CA ASP A 61 -5.69 7.77 6.41
C ASP A 61 -5.41 8.20 4.96
N ASP A 62 -4.25 7.82 4.42
CA ASP A 62 -3.71 8.39 3.17
C ASP A 62 -3.42 7.38 2.07
N CYS A 63 -3.63 6.09 2.30
CA CYS A 63 -3.70 5.05 1.28
C CYS A 63 -4.46 3.82 1.80
N ARG A 64 -4.89 2.93 0.90
CA ARG A 64 -5.38 1.61 1.29
C ARG A 64 -4.22 0.67 1.54
N LEU A 65 -4.44 -0.40 2.30
CA LEU A 65 -3.40 -1.42 2.52
C LEU A 65 -2.96 -2.10 1.21
N CYS A 66 -3.88 -2.26 0.25
CA CYS A 66 -3.58 -2.79 -1.08
C CYS A 66 -2.75 -1.81 -1.95
N ASP A 67 -2.83 -0.50 -1.72
CA ASP A 67 -1.96 0.46 -2.40
C ASP A 67 -0.52 0.30 -1.90
N LEU A 68 -0.38 0.20 -0.58
CA LEU A 68 0.91 0.00 0.07
C LEU A 68 1.55 -1.32 -0.36
N SER A 69 0.77 -2.40 -0.51
CA SER A 69 1.29 -3.69 -0.95
C SER A 69 1.87 -3.66 -2.36
N VAL A 70 1.29 -2.87 -3.28
CA VAL A 70 1.84 -2.68 -4.63
C VAL A 70 3.18 -1.93 -4.57
N MET A 71 3.24 -0.82 -3.82
CA MET A 71 4.49 -0.04 -3.68
C MET A 71 5.61 -0.83 -3.00
N ALA A 72 5.26 -1.66 -2.02
CA ALA A 72 6.19 -2.43 -1.21
C ALA A 72 6.40 -3.88 -1.68
N CYS A 73 5.87 -4.23 -2.86
CA CYS A 73 5.91 -5.59 -3.42
C CYS A 73 5.52 -6.69 -2.40
N LEU A 74 4.54 -6.40 -1.53
CA LEU A 74 4.10 -7.31 -0.47
C LEU A 74 3.05 -8.29 -1.02
N ASN A 75 3.26 -9.58 -0.76
CA ASN A 75 2.22 -10.59 -0.94
C ASN A 75 1.38 -10.76 0.34
N LYS A 76 0.23 -11.43 0.23
CA LYS A 76 -0.70 -11.66 1.34
C LYS A 76 -0.01 -12.32 2.54
N GLU A 77 0.76 -13.39 2.30
CA GLU A 77 1.46 -14.12 3.37
C GLU A 77 2.45 -13.25 4.15
N THR A 78 3.19 -12.38 3.46
CA THR A 78 4.12 -11.45 4.13
C THR A 78 3.33 -10.43 4.94
N LEU A 79 2.28 -9.88 4.33
CA LEU A 79 1.46 -8.83 4.93
C LEU A 79 0.76 -9.31 6.22
N ASP A 80 0.25 -10.54 6.23
CA ASP A 80 -0.40 -11.17 7.40
C ASP A 80 0.55 -11.35 8.59
N ARG A 81 1.87 -11.34 8.37
CA ARG A 81 2.89 -11.49 9.41
C ARG A 81 3.42 -10.15 9.93
N LEU A 82 3.10 -9.04 9.27
CA LEU A 82 3.60 -7.72 9.64
C LEU A 82 2.81 -7.13 10.80
N THR A 83 3.52 -6.56 11.77
CA THR A 83 2.86 -5.77 12.80
C THR A 83 2.46 -4.40 12.26
N GLY A 84 1.52 -3.72 12.92
CA GLY A 84 1.21 -2.31 12.60
C GLY A 84 2.41 -1.37 12.75
N SER A 85 3.44 -1.73 13.52
CA SER A 85 4.68 -0.95 13.61
C SER A 85 5.60 -1.16 12.39
N ASP A 86 5.62 -2.36 11.84
CA ASP A 86 6.36 -2.69 10.63
C ASP A 86 5.71 -2.03 9.40
N LEU A 87 4.38 -2.12 9.30
CA LEU A 87 3.61 -1.42 8.28
C LEU A 87 3.86 0.09 8.30
N ARG A 88 3.97 0.71 9.48
CA ARG A 88 4.30 2.15 9.59
C ARG A 88 5.70 2.49 9.09
N LYS A 89 6.70 1.62 9.27
CA LYS A 89 8.05 1.84 8.71
C LYS A 89 8.03 1.77 7.18
N ILE A 90 7.32 0.78 6.63
CA ILE A 90 7.18 0.61 5.18
C ILE A 90 6.42 1.81 4.59
N LEU A 91 5.30 2.20 5.21
CA LEU A 91 4.51 3.37 4.81
C LEU A 91 5.33 4.66 4.82
N ALA A 92 6.18 4.87 5.83
CA ALA A 92 7.04 6.04 5.88
C ALA A 92 7.99 6.10 4.68
N LYS A 93 8.59 4.97 4.29
CA LYS A 93 9.45 4.90 3.10
C LYS A 93 8.65 5.03 1.80
N ALA A 94 7.45 4.46 1.73
CA ALA A 94 6.57 4.61 0.58
C ALA A 94 6.21 6.08 0.33
N LYS A 95 5.95 6.86 1.39
CA LYS A 95 5.69 8.30 1.30
C LYS A 95 6.88 9.11 0.82
N GLU A 96 8.09 8.75 1.27
CA GLU A 96 9.33 9.37 0.82
C GLU A 96 9.56 9.16 -0.68
N LEU A 97 9.32 7.94 -1.18
CA LEU A 97 9.51 7.60 -2.60
C LEU A 97 8.34 8.03 -3.51
N ASN A 98 7.12 8.16 -2.98
CA ASN A 98 5.92 8.42 -3.78
C ASN A 98 5.12 9.66 -3.29
N PRO A 99 5.75 10.83 -3.03
CA PRO A 99 5.07 11.96 -2.40
C PRO A 99 3.85 12.43 -3.19
N ASP A 100 3.91 12.40 -4.53
CA ASP A 100 2.81 12.83 -5.41
C ASP A 100 1.59 11.92 -5.35
N PHE A 101 1.79 10.61 -5.14
CA PHE A 101 0.69 9.66 -4.94
C PHE A 101 -0.11 10.04 -3.69
N PHE A 102 0.57 10.18 -2.54
CA PHE A 102 -0.09 10.50 -1.27
C PHE A 102 -0.73 11.90 -1.30
N ALA A 103 -0.07 12.87 -1.96
CA ALA A 103 -0.65 14.19 -2.16
C ALA A 103 -1.93 14.13 -3.02
N ALA A 104 -1.98 13.27 -4.05
CA ALA A 104 -3.17 13.06 -4.86
C ALA A 104 -4.31 12.43 -4.05
N MET A 105 -4.03 11.40 -3.24
CA MET A 105 -5.01 10.78 -2.35
C MET A 105 -5.61 11.79 -1.37
N GLY A 106 -4.79 12.65 -0.77
CA GLY A 106 -5.26 13.73 0.10
C GLY A 106 -6.19 14.72 -0.61
N ARG A 107 -5.85 15.15 -1.84
CA ARG A 107 -6.73 16.02 -2.65
C ARG A 107 -8.04 15.35 -3.00
N MET A 108 -8.02 14.07 -3.39
CA MET A 108 -9.24 13.31 -3.73
C MET A 108 -10.15 13.12 -2.51
N ALA A 109 -9.58 12.84 -1.35
CA ALA A 109 -10.33 12.75 -0.09
C ALA A 109 -11.00 14.08 0.29
N ALA A 110 -10.32 15.21 0.06
CA ALA A 110 -10.88 16.54 0.32
C ALA A 110 -12.07 16.88 -0.61
N VAL A 111 -11.98 16.51 -1.90
CA VAL A 111 -13.09 16.67 -2.85
C VAL A 111 -14.31 15.87 -2.39
N ARG A 112 -14.13 14.62 -1.96
CA ARG A 112 -15.24 13.78 -1.47
C ARG A 112 -15.94 14.34 -0.22
N LYS A 113 -15.21 15.05 0.65
CA LYS A 113 -15.78 15.67 1.85
C LYS A 113 -16.56 16.96 1.56
N SER A 114 -16.34 17.56 0.40
CA SER A 114 -16.93 18.84 0.01
C SER A 114 -18.17 18.70 -0.88
N SER A 115 -18.50 17.46 -1.26
CA SER A 115 -19.68 17.07 -2.04
C SER A 115 -20.73 16.42 -1.13
#